data_AF-A0A0D0CNM6-F1
#
_entry.id   AF-A0A0D0CNM6-F1
#
_cell.length_a   1.000
_cell.length_b   1.000
_cell.length_c   1.000
_cell.angle_alpha   90.00
_cell.angle_beta   90.00
_cell.angle_gamma   90.00
#
_symmetry.space_group_name_H-M   'P 1'
#
loop_
_entity.id
_entity.type
_entity.pdbx_description
1 polymer ?
#
loop_
_entity_poly.entity_id
_entity_poly.type
_entity_poly.pdbx_seq_one_letter_code
_entity_poly.pdbx_strand_id
1 'polypeptide(L)'
;MQPVTIRRILYGLTLALGICQCVIAGFSAPFVLFDDFQTNHYDRIFLSLACAFAGATWIWAAVLLAYNDRPQVIHPLTKAKAHFISFIVLDLIWLALGIMVLSQLPDVCRYQFDDQGYNSSSCALTATTGGVGLLLSALSALTAFFIYRTSRLYGGVSTADLASSADGVDNIRHKIVRSSAIDWRIACYSLILIFGIGMDIVGPLDIVINSERHFMTQFSSVATAFGLITWIWASVLLAYNERPRSSNILTRVSAHFYSVVAFGAVWLVMGIMFASETKYECNFSEFSDGLASTWCAFSGTLTALAFSLSLLSGIAAALIYDTKKAGGWKSNVAQSDIIELYEEHVDST
;
A
#
# COMPACT_ATOMS: atom_id res chain seq x y z
N MET A 1 -28.75 -4.58 10.36
CA MET A 1 -27.67 -3.81 9.69
C MET A 1 -27.66 -4.22 8.22
N GLN A 2 -27.56 -3.26 7.29
CA GLN A 2 -27.61 -3.58 5.85
C GLN A 2 -26.39 -4.45 5.46
N PRO A 3 -26.56 -5.48 4.61
CA PRO A 3 -25.47 -6.38 4.19
C PRO A 3 -24.24 -5.66 3.63
N VAL A 4 -24.45 -4.57 2.89
CA VAL A 4 -23.39 -3.74 2.30
C VAL A 4 -22.51 -3.11 3.40
N THR A 5 -23.13 -2.60 4.47
CA THR A 5 -22.41 -2.00 5.60
C THR A 5 -21.52 -3.01 6.30
N ILE A 6 -22.03 -4.23 6.54
CA ILE A 6 -21.25 -5.30 7.19
C ILE A 6 -20.03 -5.66 6.33
N ARG A 7 -20.22 -5.86 5.02
CA ARG A 7 -19.10 -6.14 4.11
C ARG A 7 -18.06 -5.02 4.14
N ARG A 8 -18.49 -3.76 4.09
CA ARG A 8 -17.59 -2.61 4.12
C ARG A 8 -16.74 -2.58 5.40
N ILE A 9 -17.35 -2.87 6.55
CA ILE A 9 -16.65 -2.96 7.84
C ILE A 9 -15.61 -4.08 7.79
N LEU A 10 -16.00 -5.27 7.32
CA LEU A 10 -15.09 -6.42 7.24
C LEU A 10 -13.90 -6.16 6.32
N TYR A 11 -14.12 -5.53 5.16
CA TYR A 11 -13.05 -5.16 4.23
C TYR A 11 -12.12 -4.13 4.85
N GLY A 12 -12.68 -3.13 5.53
CA GLY A 12 -11.91 -2.13 6.25
C GLY A 12 -11.06 -2.74 7.37
N LEU A 13 -11.58 -3.74 8.09
CA LEU A 13 -10.82 -4.47 9.12
C LEU A 13 -9.71 -5.31 8.52
N THR A 14 -9.96 -6.07 7.45
CA THR A 14 -8.92 -6.83 6.74
C THR A 14 -7.84 -5.91 6.18
N LEU A 15 -8.23 -4.77 5.60
CA LEU A 15 -7.33 -3.74 5.12
C LEU A 15 -6.44 -3.21 6.25
N ALA A 16 -7.04 -2.80 7.37
CA ALA A 16 -6.32 -2.25 8.52
C ALA A 16 -5.34 -3.27 9.13
N LEU A 17 -5.79 -4.52 9.34
CA LEU A 17 -4.91 -5.56 9.86
C LEU A 17 -3.82 -5.96 8.86
N GLY A 18 -4.09 -5.94 7.56
CA GLY A 18 -3.08 -6.18 6.53
C GLY A 18 -2.00 -5.10 6.57
N ILE A 19 -2.36 -3.84 6.76
CA ILE A 19 -1.40 -2.75 6.95
C ILE A 19 -0.59 -2.95 8.24
N CYS A 20 -1.27 -3.23 9.37
CA CYS A 20 -0.60 -3.48 10.65
C CYS A 20 0.39 -4.64 10.55
N GLN A 21 -0.02 -5.74 9.91
CA GLN A 21 0.84 -6.91 9.69
C GLN A 21 2.05 -6.58 8.82
N CYS A 22 1.86 -5.77 7.77
CA CYS A 22 2.95 -5.34 6.89
C CYS A 22 3.99 -4.54 7.68
N VAL A 23 3.52 -3.63 8.56
CA VAL A 23 4.40 -2.85 9.44
C VAL A 23 5.12 -3.75 10.44
N ILE A 24 4.39 -4.61 11.15
CA ILE A 24 4.97 -5.46 12.20
C ILE A 24 5.98 -6.44 11.58
N ALA A 25 5.60 -7.16 10.54
CA ALA A 25 6.49 -8.12 9.87
C ALA A 25 7.68 -7.42 9.20
N GLY A 26 7.43 -6.27 8.55
CA GLY A 26 8.46 -5.45 7.91
C GLY A 26 9.44 -4.82 8.90
N PHE A 27 9.01 -4.52 10.13
CA PHE A 27 9.89 -4.08 11.21
C PHE A 27 10.62 -5.25 11.88
N SER A 28 9.99 -6.43 11.94
CA SER A 28 10.56 -7.60 12.60
C SER A 28 11.66 -8.27 11.78
N ALA A 29 11.51 -8.35 10.45
CA ALA A 29 12.50 -8.97 9.56
C ALA A 29 13.91 -8.33 9.65
N PRO A 30 14.06 -7.00 9.66
CA PRO A 30 15.36 -6.35 9.87
C PRO A 30 15.92 -6.53 11.29
N PHE A 31 15.09 -6.51 12.34
CA PHE A 31 15.58 -6.66 13.71
C PHE A 31 16.24 -8.03 13.95
N VAL A 32 15.76 -9.08 13.28
CA VAL A 32 16.37 -10.41 13.29
C VAL A 32 17.74 -10.43 12.57
N LEU A 33 18.08 -9.40 11.77
CA LEU A 33 19.39 -9.26 11.13
C LEU A 33 20.42 -8.55 12.01
N PHE A 34 19.99 -7.66 12.91
CA PHE A 34 20.91 -6.87 13.75
C PHE A 34 21.38 -7.62 15.00
N ASP A 35 20.64 -8.63 15.44
CA ASP A 35 21.17 -9.60 16.40
C ASP A 35 22.06 -10.58 15.63
N ASP A 36 23.38 -10.46 15.81
CA ASP A 36 24.46 -11.38 15.39
C ASP A 36 24.27 -12.83 15.90
N PHE A 37 23.16 -13.09 16.59
CA PHE A 37 22.75 -14.40 17.05
C PHE A 37 22.30 -15.26 15.87
N GLN A 38 22.62 -16.56 15.96
CA GLN A 38 22.16 -17.67 15.12
C GLN A 38 20.62 -17.80 15.10
N THR A 39 19.91 -16.75 14.72
CA THR A 39 18.48 -16.74 14.56
C THR A 39 18.14 -17.69 13.41
N ASN A 40 17.18 -18.56 13.66
CA ASN A 40 16.83 -19.66 12.77
C ASN A 40 16.48 -19.10 11.38
N HIS A 41 17.22 -19.49 10.35
CA HIS A 41 17.07 -18.97 8.98
C HIS A 41 15.62 -18.99 8.47
N TYR A 42 14.83 -19.94 8.96
CA TYR A 42 13.41 -20.06 8.64
C TYR A 42 12.54 -18.90 9.17
N ASP A 43 12.83 -18.35 10.34
CA ASP A 43 12.04 -17.25 10.93
C ASP A 43 12.14 -15.99 10.05
N ARG A 44 13.35 -15.67 9.57
CA ARG A 44 13.60 -14.57 8.63
C ARG A 44 12.78 -14.72 7.35
N ILE A 45 12.75 -15.92 6.78
CA ILE A 45 11.97 -16.21 5.57
C ILE A 45 10.49 -16.03 5.84
N PHE A 46 9.96 -16.61 6.92
CA PHE A 46 8.52 -16.56 7.20
C PHE A 46 8.04 -15.15 7.54
N LEU A 47 8.83 -14.36 8.27
CA LEU A 47 8.53 -12.95 8.54
C LEU A 47 8.54 -12.12 7.25
N SER A 48 9.50 -12.36 6.36
CA SER A 48 9.56 -11.67 5.06
C SER A 48 8.37 -12.03 4.16
N LEU A 49 8.00 -13.32 4.11
CA LEU A 49 6.81 -13.77 3.40
C LEU A 49 5.54 -13.16 4.01
N ALA A 50 5.43 -13.12 5.34
CA ALA A 50 4.31 -12.49 6.01
C ALA A 50 4.20 -11.00 5.66
N CYS A 51 5.32 -10.27 5.57
CA CYS A 51 5.34 -8.88 5.14
C CYS A 51 4.86 -8.73 3.69
N ALA A 52 5.40 -9.53 2.76
CA ALA A 52 5.02 -9.47 1.34
C ALA A 52 3.53 -9.79 1.13
N PHE A 53 3.02 -10.85 1.77
CA PHE A 53 1.61 -11.21 1.68
C PHE A 53 0.69 -10.22 2.42
N ALA A 54 1.17 -9.56 3.49
CA ALA A 54 0.47 -8.44 4.11
C ALA A 54 0.28 -7.29 3.13
N GLY A 55 1.37 -6.91 2.43
CA GLY A 55 1.36 -5.97 1.32
C GLY A 55 0.28 -6.29 0.28
N ALA A 56 0.36 -7.50 -0.29
CA ALA A 56 -0.60 -7.95 -1.29
C ALA A 56 -2.06 -7.98 -0.77
N THR A 57 -2.25 -8.40 0.49
CA THR A 57 -3.58 -8.53 1.11
C THR A 57 -4.27 -7.18 1.24
N TRP A 58 -3.60 -6.18 1.79
CA TRP A 58 -4.25 -4.89 1.98
C TRP A 58 -4.47 -4.18 0.63
N ILE A 59 -3.56 -4.31 -0.34
CA ILE A 59 -3.76 -3.79 -1.71
C ILE A 59 -5.02 -4.41 -2.32
N TRP A 60 -5.10 -5.74 -2.28
CA TRP A 60 -6.22 -6.48 -2.86
C TRP A 60 -7.54 -6.15 -2.16
N ALA A 61 -7.54 -6.05 -0.82
CA ALA A 61 -8.70 -5.64 -0.05
C ALA A 61 -9.16 -4.21 -0.42
N ALA A 62 -8.23 -3.28 -0.65
CA ALA A 62 -8.56 -1.92 -1.10
C ALA A 62 -9.21 -1.91 -2.49
N VAL A 63 -8.69 -2.70 -3.43
CA VAL A 63 -9.27 -2.86 -4.77
C VAL A 63 -10.69 -3.42 -4.67
N LEU A 64 -10.87 -4.52 -3.93
CA LEU A 64 -12.19 -5.12 -3.74
C LEU A 64 -13.16 -4.16 -3.05
N LEU A 65 -12.70 -3.36 -2.09
CA LEU A 65 -13.53 -2.35 -1.42
C LEU A 65 -14.00 -1.28 -2.40
N ALA A 66 -13.11 -0.78 -3.26
CA ALA A 66 -13.44 0.23 -4.26
C ALA A 66 -14.48 -0.29 -5.28
N TYR A 67 -14.38 -1.56 -5.69
CA TYR A 67 -15.37 -2.18 -6.59
C TYR A 67 -16.69 -2.51 -5.89
N ASN A 68 -16.68 -2.85 -4.60
CA ASN A 68 -17.91 -3.05 -3.82
C ASN A 68 -18.74 -1.75 -3.74
N ASP A 69 -18.11 -0.57 -3.76
CA ASP A 69 -18.78 0.74 -3.73
C ASP A 69 -19.21 1.22 -5.13
N ARG A 70 -18.93 0.48 -6.22
CA ARG A 70 -19.27 0.84 -7.61
C ARG A 70 -20.21 -0.18 -8.27
N PRO A 71 -21.44 -0.32 -7.77
CA PRO A 71 -22.38 -1.34 -8.22
C PRO A 71 -22.72 -1.26 -9.73
N GLN A 72 -22.75 -0.06 -10.30
CA GLN A 72 -23.24 0.14 -11.67
C GLN A 72 -22.25 -0.27 -12.78
N VAL A 73 -21.01 -0.65 -12.42
CA VAL A 73 -19.99 -1.02 -13.41
C VAL A 73 -20.08 -2.51 -13.74
N ILE A 74 -20.24 -2.83 -15.02
CA ILE A 74 -20.19 -4.20 -15.55
C ILE A 74 -18.73 -4.66 -15.57
N HIS A 75 -18.16 -4.96 -14.41
CA HIS A 75 -16.78 -5.43 -14.27
C HIS A 75 -16.76 -6.77 -13.51
N PRO A 76 -15.92 -7.76 -13.87
CA PRO A 76 -15.88 -9.03 -13.14
C PRO A 76 -15.58 -8.88 -11.64
N LEU A 77 -14.87 -7.82 -11.24
CA LEU A 77 -14.58 -7.52 -9.83
C LEU A 77 -15.77 -6.95 -9.04
N THR A 78 -16.89 -6.57 -9.67
CA THR A 78 -18.12 -6.18 -8.94
C THR A 78 -19.00 -7.39 -8.61
N LYS A 79 -18.66 -8.58 -9.12
CA LYS A 79 -19.44 -9.80 -8.91
C LYS A 79 -19.09 -10.47 -7.59
N ALA A 80 -20.11 -10.92 -6.85
CA ALA A 80 -19.94 -11.59 -5.56
C ALA A 80 -18.94 -12.76 -5.60
N LYS A 81 -18.90 -13.50 -6.71
CA LYS A 81 -17.93 -14.59 -6.93
C LYS A 81 -16.47 -14.16 -6.80
N ALA A 82 -16.08 -13.01 -7.36
CA ALA A 82 -14.70 -12.54 -7.34
C ALA A 82 -14.25 -12.23 -5.90
N HIS A 83 -15.10 -11.54 -5.15
CA HIS A 83 -14.85 -11.26 -3.74
C HIS A 83 -14.80 -12.53 -2.90
N PHE A 84 -15.76 -13.45 -3.09
CA PHE A 84 -15.78 -14.71 -2.35
C PHE A 84 -14.49 -15.53 -2.55
N ILE A 85 -14.10 -15.76 -3.81
CA ILE A 85 -12.87 -16.51 -4.12
C ILE A 85 -11.65 -15.83 -3.52
N SER A 86 -11.56 -14.50 -3.64
CA SER A 86 -10.46 -13.72 -3.10
C SER A 86 -10.27 -13.94 -1.59
N PHE A 87 -11.35 -13.86 -0.81
CA PHE A 87 -11.27 -14.02 0.63
C PHE A 87 -11.05 -15.47 1.07
N ILE A 88 -11.48 -16.47 0.30
CA ILE A 88 -11.11 -17.88 0.54
C ILE A 88 -9.61 -18.10 0.31
N VAL A 89 -9.05 -17.54 -0.77
CA VAL A 89 -7.61 -17.65 -1.05
C VAL A 89 -6.80 -16.95 0.05
N LEU A 90 -7.20 -15.74 0.45
CA LEU A 90 -6.55 -15.02 1.54
C LEU A 90 -6.64 -15.79 2.86
N ASP A 91 -7.79 -16.38 3.19
CA ASP A 91 -7.95 -17.20 4.40
C ASP A 91 -6.93 -18.34 4.46
N LEU A 92 -6.82 -19.13 3.39
CA LEU A 92 -5.89 -20.26 3.33
C LEU A 92 -4.42 -19.81 3.42
N ILE A 93 -4.05 -18.72 2.74
CA ILE A 93 -2.69 -18.17 2.80
C ILE A 93 -2.35 -17.71 4.21
N TRP A 94 -3.24 -16.93 4.84
CA TRP A 94 -2.99 -16.39 6.18
C TRP A 94 -3.01 -17.45 7.27
N LEU A 95 -3.84 -18.49 7.11
CA LEU A 95 -3.84 -19.64 8.01
C LEU A 95 -2.49 -20.35 7.95
N ALA A 96 -1.98 -20.62 6.74
CA ALA A 96 -0.71 -21.28 6.54
C ALA A 96 0.46 -20.44 7.08
N LEU A 97 0.52 -19.15 6.75
CA LEU A 97 1.56 -18.23 7.23
C LEU A 97 1.51 -18.06 8.75
N GLY A 98 0.32 -17.89 9.33
CA GLY A 98 0.15 -17.79 10.78
C GLY A 98 0.67 -19.03 11.51
N ILE A 99 0.32 -20.23 11.04
CA ILE A 99 0.82 -21.48 11.61
C ILE A 99 2.34 -21.61 11.43
N MET A 100 2.88 -21.30 10.25
CA MET A 100 4.32 -21.37 9.98
C MET A 100 5.11 -20.44 10.91
N VAL A 101 4.69 -19.19 11.06
CA VAL A 101 5.35 -18.23 11.99
C VAL A 101 5.22 -18.70 13.44
N LEU A 102 4.03 -19.10 13.89
CA LEU A 102 3.82 -19.56 15.27
C LEU A 102 4.59 -20.86 15.58
N SER A 103 4.84 -21.71 14.59
CA SER A 103 5.62 -22.94 14.78
C SER A 103 7.08 -22.68 15.14
N GLN A 104 7.60 -21.48 14.83
CA GLN A 104 8.96 -21.08 15.18
C GLN A 104 9.07 -20.56 16.62
N LEU A 105 7.94 -20.28 17.29
CA LEU A 105 7.95 -19.69 18.64
C LEU A 105 8.78 -20.47 19.67
N PRO A 106 8.71 -21.81 19.75
CA PRO A 106 9.51 -22.54 20.74
C PRO A 106 11.01 -22.28 20.58
N ASP A 107 11.51 -22.21 19.34
CA ASP A 107 12.92 -21.99 19.07
C ASP A 107 13.31 -20.52 19.34
N VAL A 108 12.51 -19.57 18.84
CA VAL A 108 12.75 -18.13 19.02
C VAL A 108 12.68 -17.72 20.49
N CYS A 109 11.74 -18.27 21.26
CA CYS A 109 11.54 -17.90 22.66
C CYS A 109 12.46 -18.67 23.61
N ARG A 110 12.97 -19.87 23.24
CA ARG A 110 13.89 -20.63 24.11
C ARG A 110 15.26 -19.99 24.24
N TYR A 111 15.75 -19.32 23.20
CA TYR A 111 17.01 -18.56 23.22
C TYR A 111 17.01 -17.36 24.18
N GLN A 112 15.86 -16.98 24.75
CA GLN A 112 15.74 -15.81 25.65
C GLN A 112 16.11 -16.09 27.11
N PHE A 113 16.21 -17.35 27.52
CA PHE A 113 16.43 -17.68 28.95
C PHE A 113 17.91 -17.67 29.37
N ASP A 114 18.85 -17.69 28.42
CA ASP A 114 20.29 -17.82 28.71
C ASP A 114 21.07 -16.49 28.65
N ASP A 115 20.54 -15.43 28.02
CA ASP A 115 21.24 -14.15 27.89
C ASP A 115 20.39 -12.93 28.31
N GLN A 116 21.05 -11.94 28.91
CA GLN A 116 20.53 -10.83 29.69
C GLN A 116 19.37 -10.01 29.05
N GLY A 117 18.11 -10.44 29.21
CA GLY A 117 16.90 -9.60 29.22
C GLY A 117 16.52 -8.79 27.96
N TYR A 118 17.41 -8.67 26.97
CA TYR A 118 17.23 -7.82 25.78
C TYR A 118 16.47 -8.54 24.65
N ASN A 119 16.45 -9.87 24.65
CA ASN A 119 15.86 -10.63 23.53
C ASN A 119 14.33 -10.74 23.57
N SER A 120 13.63 -10.30 24.64
CA SER A 120 12.17 -10.50 24.82
C SER A 120 11.29 -9.99 23.67
N SER A 121 11.77 -8.97 22.95
CA SER A 121 11.07 -8.33 21.83
C SER A 121 10.87 -9.26 20.63
N SER A 122 11.87 -10.07 20.26
CA SER A 122 11.79 -10.94 19.07
C SER A 122 10.72 -12.02 19.22
N CYS A 123 10.66 -12.73 20.35
CA CYS A 123 9.56 -13.67 20.64
C CYS A 123 8.19 -12.99 20.60
N ALA A 124 8.07 -11.78 21.19
CA ALA A 124 6.82 -11.04 21.18
C ALA A 124 6.41 -10.61 19.76
N LEU A 125 7.37 -10.20 18.92
CA LEU A 125 7.15 -9.80 17.54
C LEU A 125 6.75 -10.98 16.66
N THR A 126 7.44 -12.13 16.76
CA THR A 126 7.08 -13.36 16.05
C THR A 126 5.71 -13.86 16.49
N ALA A 127 5.41 -13.84 17.80
CA ALA A 127 4.10 -14.23 18.33
C ALA A 127 2.99 -13.30 17.83
N THR A 128 3.24 -11.99 17.84
CA THR A 128 2.30 -10.98 17.35
C THR A 128 2.06 -11.17 15.85
N THR A 129 3.12 -11.36 15.06
CA THR A 129 3.03 -11.57 13.60
C THR A 129 2.22 -12.83 13.29
N GLY A 130 2.50 -13.93 13.98
CA GLY A 130 1.75 -15.17 13.82
C GLY A 130 0.29 -15.04 14.24
N GLY A 131 0.03 -14.40 15.38
CA GLY A 131 -1.32 -14.16 15.91
C GLY A 131 -2.16 -13.24 15.04
N VAL A 132 -1.59 -12.14 14.53
CA VAL A 132 -2.26 -11.24 13.57
C VAL A 132 -2.51 -11.96 12.25
N GLY A 133 -1.59 -12.84 11.80
CA GLY A 133 -1.82 -13.72 10.64
C GLY A 133 -3.05 -14.61 10.81
N LEU A 134 -3.21 -15.28 11.96
CA LEU A 134 -4.41 -16.07 12.25
C LEU A 134 -5.68 -15.22 12.34
N LEU A 135 -5.59 -13.99 12.87
CA LEU A 135 -6.71 -13.07 12.92
C LEU A 135 -7.15 -12.63 11.50
N LEU A 136 -6.19 -12.38 10.61
CA LEU A 136 -6.44 -12.09 9.19
C LEU A 136 -7.11 -13.26 8.46
N SER A 137 -6.72 -14.49 8.76
CA SER A 137 -7.42 -15.70 8.28
C SER A 137 -8.87 -15.72 8.76
N ALA A 138 -9.10 -15.59 10.07
CA ALA A 138 -10.45 -15.59 10.64
C ALA A 138 -11.35 -14.49 10.05
N LEU A 139 -10.84 -13.27 9.88
CA LEU A 139 -11.58 -12.19 9.22
C LEU A 139 -11.88 -12.50 7.75
N SER A 140 -10.93 -13.11 7.03
CA SER A 140 -11.12 -13.49 5.63
C SER A 140 -12.20 -14.57 5.49
N ALA A 141 -12.18 -15.60 6.35
CA ALA A 141 -13.21 -16.63 6.41
C ALA A 141 -14.59 -16.04 6.73
N LEU A 142 -14.69 -15.15 7.72
CA LEU A 142 -15.93 -14.45 8.05
C LEU A 142 -16.45 -13.63 6.87
N THR A 143 -15.57 -12.89 6.19
CA THR A 143 -15.91 -12.09 5.02
C THR A 143 -16.45 -12.96 3.89
N ALA A 144 -15.77 -14.07 3.57
CA ALA A 144 -16.23 -15.04 2.59
C ALA A 144 -17.60 -15.64 2.96
N PHE A 145 -17.81 -16.01 4.24
CA PHE A 145 -19.08 -16.52 4.74
C PHE A 145 -20.23 -15.51 4.55
N PHE A 146 -20.03 -14.25 4.90
CA PHE A 146 -21.04 -13.21 4.71
C PHE A 146 -21.35 -12.95 3.23
N ILE A 147 -20.33 -12.93 2.35
CA ILE A 147 -20.54 -12.81 0.90
C ILE A 147 -21.33 -14.01 0.36
N TYR A 148 -20.98 -15.23 0.77
CA TYR A 148 -21.70 -16.44 0.37
C TYR A 148 -23.16 -16.42 0.84
N ARG A 149 -23.40 -16.10 2.12
CA ARG A 149 -24.75 -16.05 2.69
C ARG A 149 -25.60 -14.99 2.00
N THR A 150 -25.04 -13.80 1.77
CA THR A 150 -25.77 -12.71 1.11
C THR A 150 -26.07 -13.05 -0.34
N SER A 151 -25.10 -13.49 -1.12
CA SER A 151 -25.33 -13.89 -2.52
C SER A 151 -26.33 -15.04 -2.69
N ARG A 152 -26.37 -16.00 -1.76
CA ARG A 152 -27.38 -17.08 -1.77
C ARG A 152 -28.83 -16.56 -1.64
N LEU A 153 -29.03 -15.46 -0.92
CA LEU A 153 -30.36 -14.83 -0.80
C LEU A 153 -30.80 -14.10 -2.08
N TYR A 154 -29.85 -13.72 -2.95
CA TYR A 154 -30.11 -12.96 -4.19
C TYR A 154 -29.90 -13.79 -5.47
N GLY A 155 -30.16 -15.09 -5.42
CA GLY A 155 -30.12 -15.95 -6.61
C GLY A 155 -28.79 -16.68 -6.87
N GLY A 156 -27.81 -16.56 -5.96
CA GLY A 156 -26.57 -17.33 -5.95
C GLY A 156 -25.30 -16.53 -6.28
N VAL A 157 -24.14 -17.09 -5.94
CA VAL A 157 -22.81 -16.45 -6.07
C VAL A 157 -22.46 -16.11 -7.53
N SER A 158 -22.99 -16.87 -8.50
CA SER A 158 -22.67 -16.72 -9.93
C SER A 158 -23.48 -15.65 -10.66
N THR A 159 -24.64 -15.26 -10.12
CA THR A 159 -25.63 -14.39 -10.77
C THR A 159 -25.90 -13.10 -10.00
N ALA A 160 -25.55 -13.04 -8.71
CA ALA A 160 -25.72 -11.84 -7.91
C ALA A 160 -24.69 -10.77 -8.28
N ASP A 161 -25.13 -9.78 -9.04
CA ASP A 161 -24.48 -8.48 -9.05
C ASP A 161 -24.69 -7.86 -7.66
N LEU A 162 -23.60 -7.43 -7.00
CA LEU A 162 -23.66 -6.80 -5.67
C LEU A 162 -24.47 -5.49 -5.67
N ALA A 163 -24.85 -5.05 -6.87
CA ALA A 163 -25.43 -3.79 -7.27
C ALA A 163 -26.94 -3.69 -7.27
N SER A 164 -27.63 -4.78 -7.60
CA SER A 164 -29.09 -4.75 -7.81
C SER A 164 -29.88 -4.50 -6.52
N SER A 165 -29.20 -4.42 -5.37
CA SER A 165 -29.78 -4.13 -4.06
C SER A 165 -29.76 -2.65 -3.66
N ALA A 166 -29.14 -1.74 -4.43
CA ALA A 166 -29.02 -0.32 -4.07
C ALA A 166 -29.23 0.60 -5.29
N ASP A 167 -30.47 1.07 -5.43
CA ASP A 167 -30.87 2.35 -6.03
C ASP A 167 -30.64 2.62 -7.52
N GLY A 168 -31.75 2.69 -8.26
CA GLY A 168 -31.87 3.10 -9.66
C GLY A 168 -32.20 4.59 -9.87
N VAL A 169 -31.49 5.53 -9.25
CA VAL A 169 -31.87 6.96 -9.31
C VAL A 169 -30.82 7.93 -9.90
N ASP A 170 -29.55 7.58 -10.08
CA ASP A 170 -28.51 8.61 -10.37
C ASP A 170 -27.94 8.67 -11.80
N ASN A 171 -28.57 8.03 -12.79
CA ASN A 171 -27.93 7.76 -14.08
C ASN A 171 -27.92 8.91 -15.12
N ILE A 172 -28.11 10.17 -14.73
CA ILE A 172 -28.17 11.31 -15.69
C ILE A 172 -27.04 12.34 -15.47
N ARG A 173 -26.24 12.26 -14.40
CA ARG A 173 -25.38 13.39 -13.99
C ARG A 173 -23.90 13.33 -14.42
N HIS A 174 -23.45 12.30 -15.15
CA HIS A 174 -22.01 12.04 -15.30
C HIS A 174 -21.31 12.54 -16.57
N LYS A 175 -21.98 13.30 -17.45
CA LYS A 175 -21.30 13.91 -18.61
C LYS A 175 -20.71 15.29 -18.28
N ILE A 176 -20.01 15.40 -17.15
CA ILE A 176 -19.14 16.54 -16.88
C ILE A 176 -17.89 16.30 -17.72
N VAL A 177 -17.60 17.22 -18.65
CA VAL A 177 -16.37 17.22 -19.44
C VAL A 177 -15.19 17.21 -18.46
N ARG A 178 -14.42 16.12 -18.45
CA ARG A 178 -13.27 15.96 -17.57
C ARG A 178 -12.13 16.81 -18.13
N SER A 179 -11.62 17.74 -17.33
CA SER A 179 -10.43 18.52 -17.71
C SER A 179 -9.23 17.57 -17.86
N SER A 180 -8.38 17.83 -18.85
CA SER A 180 -7.10 17.11 -19.02
C SER A 180 -6.22 17.20 -17.77
N ALA A 181 -6.33 18.29 -17.00
CA ALA A 181 -5.59 18.48 -15.75
C ALA A 181 -5.99 17.47 -14.66
N ILE A 182 -7.28 17.11 -14.57
CA ILE A 182 -7.77 16.10 -13.61
C ILE A 182 -7.17 14.73 -13.95
N ASP A 183 -7.19 14.36 -15.23
CA ASP A 183 -6.67 13.08 -15.70
C ASP A 183 -5.17 12.96 -15.43
N TRP A 184 -4.40 14.02 -15.68
CA TRP A 184 -2.97 14.05 -15.39
C TRP A 184 -2.67 13.94 -13.89
N ARG A 185 -3.40 14.64 -13.02
CA ARG A 185 -3.20 14.48 -11.56
C ARG A 185 -3.52 13.08 -11.08
N ILE A 186 -4.60 12.47 -11.59
CA ILE A 186 -4.96 11.09 -11.27
C ILE A 186 -3.87 10.12 -11.74
N ALA A 187 -3.34 10.32 -12.95
CA ALA A 187 -2.23 9.54 -13.47
C ALA A 187 -0.98 9.67 -12.57
N CYS A 188 -0.61 10.89 -12.19
CA CYS A 188 0.53 11.13 -11.29
C CYS A 188 0.34 10.46 -9.93
N TYR A 189 -0.81 10.64 -9.26
CA TYR A 189 -1.06 9.98 -7.97
C TYR A 189 -1.06 8.46 -8.09
N SER A 190 -1.61 7.91 -9.18
CA SER A 190 -1.62 6.47 -9.41
C SER A 190 -0.20 5.92 -9.61
N LEU A 191 0.66 6.63 -10.34
CA LEU A 191 2.06 6.26 -10.50
C LEU A 191 2.83 6.39 -9.18
N ILE A 192 2.65 7.47 -8.41
CA ILE A 192 3.25 7.62 -7.07
C ILE A 192 2.84 6.46 -6.17
N LEU A 193 1.56 6.05 -6.22
CA LEU A 193 1.05 4.90 -5.49
C LEU A 193 1.75 3.60 -5.92
N ILE A 194 1.85 3.33 -7.23
CA ILE A 194 2.51 2.13 -7.77
C ILE A 194 3.99 2.09 -7.37
N PHE A 195 4.71 3.19 -7.53
CA PHE A 195 6.12 3.26 -7.17
C PHE A 195 6.35 3.18 -5.67
N GLY A 196 5.46 3.75 -4.85
CA GLY A 196 5.49 3.59 -3.39
C GLY A 196 5.29 2.14 -2.97
N ILE A 197 4.36 1.41 -3.60
CA ILE A 197 4.23 -0.05 -3.42
C ILE A 197 5.51 -0.78 -3.88
N GLY A 198 6.11 -0.33 -4.99
CA GLY A 198 7.39 -0.86 -5.47
C GLY A 198 8.49 -0.75 -4.41
N MET A 199 8.59 0.37 -3.71
CA MET A 199 9.53 0.56 -2.60
C MET A 199 9.26 -0.42 -1.44
N ASP A 200 8.00 -0.70 -1.13
CA ASP A 200 7.60 -1.64 -0.08
C ASP A 200 7.86 -3.10 -0.46
N ILE A 201 8.08 -3.41 -1.73
CA ILE A 201 8.47 -4.75 -2.20
C ILE A 201 9.98 -4.87 -2.29
N VAL A 202 10.63 -3.90 -2.95
CA VAL A 202 12.07 -3.94 -3.24
C VAL A 202 12.88 -3.68 -1.97
N GLY A 203 12.44 -2.78 -1.09
CA GLY A 203 13.16 -2.44 0.15
C GLY A 203 13.32 -3.64 1.10
N PRO A 204 12.26 -4.39 1.44
CA PRO A 204 12.39 -5.59 2.26
C PRO A 204 13.22 -6.69 1.61
N LEU A 205 13.12 -6.86 0.29
CA LEU A 205 13.97 -7.82 -0.44
C LEU A 205 15.45 -7.42 -0.35
N ASP A 206 15.75 -6.13 -0.52
CA ASP A 206 17.09 -5.59 -0.37
C ASP A 206 17.64 -5.80 1.05
N ILE A 207 16.83 -5.57 2.08
CA ILE A 207 17.19 -5.83 3.49
C ILE A 207 17.59 -7.29 3.72
N VAL A 208 16.81 -8.23 3.17
CA VAL A 208 17.07 -9.66 3.33
C VAL A 208 18.35 -10.09 2.61
N ILE A 209 18.56 -9.58 1.39
CA ILE A 209 19.67 -9.99 0.54
C ILE A 209 20.98 -9.29 0.95
N ASN A 210 20.92 -8.05 1.43
CA ASN A 210 22.07 -7.21 1.77
C ASN A 210 22.27 -7.09 3.29
N SER A 211 21.86 -8.09 4.07
CA SER A 211 21.84 -8.00 5.54
C SER A 211 23.20 -7.68 6.19
N GLU A 212 24.31 -8.01 5.53
CA GLU A 212 25.68 -7.74 6.02
C GLU A 212 26.12 -6.27 5.79
N ARG A 213 25.37 -5.50 5.00
CA ARG A 213 25.68 -4.10 4.63
C ARG A 213 24.85 -3.13 5.47
N HIS A 214 25.30 -2.87 6.70
CA HIS A 214 24.56 -2.08 7.69
C HIS A 214 23.93 -0.77 7.17
N PHE A 215 24.63 0.01 6.33
CA PHE A 215 24.10 1.29 5.81
C PHE A 215 22.97 1.11 4.81
N MET A 216 23.10 0.19 3.84
CA MET A 216 22.04 -0.06 2.87
C MET A 216 20.80 -0.66 3.53
N THR A 217 20.99 -1.57 4.48
CA THR A 217 19.87 -2.11 5.26
C THR A 217 19.08 -1.01 5.98
N GLN A 218 19.76 -0.02 6.55
CA GLN A 218 19.11 1.14 7.19
C GLN A 218 18.35 2.00 6.19
N PHE A 219 18.97 2.34 5.06
CA PHE A 219 18.32 3.18 4.04
C PHE A 219 17.13 2.47 3.41
N SER A 220 17.24 1.18 3.12
CA SER A 220 16.14 0.34 2.63
C SER A 220 15.01 0.25 3.64
N SER A 221 15.31 0.14 4.95
CA SER A 221 14.29 0.14 6.01
C SER A 221 13.52 1.48 6.08
N VAL A 222 14.25 2.61 6.06
CA VAL A 222 13.65 3.94 6.04
C VAL A 222 12.80 4.14 4.78
N ALA A 223 13.31 3.67 3.63
CA ALA A 223 12.62 3.77 2.37
C ALA A 223 11.35 2.92 2.31
N THR A 224 11.34 1.72 2.89
CA THR A 224 10.12 0.91 3.05
C THR A 224 9.12 1.62 3.97
N ALA A 225 9.55 2.13 5.12
CA ALA A 225 8.63 2.84 6.01
C ALA A 225 8.02 4.09 5.32
N PHE A 226 8.83 4.82 4.56
CA PHE A 226 8.37 6.02 3.85
C PHE A 226 7.59 5.68 2.56
N GLY A 227 7.89 4.56 1.92
CA GLY A 227 7.12 3.95 0.82
C GLY A 227 5.68 3.71 1.24
N LEU A 228 5.51 3.07 2.39
CA LEU A 228 4.22 2.82 3.03
C LEU A 228 3.42 4.11 3.23
N ILE A 229 4.03 5.10 3.87
CA ILE A 229 3.39 6.40 4.13
C ILE A 229 3.00 7.08 2.80
N THR A 230 3.88 7.01 1.81
CA THR A 230 3.70 7.67 0.51
C THR A 230 2.51 7.09 -0.24
N TRP A 231 2.39 5.77 -0.39
CA TRP A 231 1.28 5.21 -1.16
C TRP A 231 -0.05 5.29 -0.39
N ILE A 232 -0.04 5.19 0.95
CA ILE A 232 -1.25 5.45 1.77
C ILE A 232 -1.74 6.85 1.50
N TRP A 233 -0.84 7.83 1.57
CA TRP A 233 -1.20 9.22 1.34
C TRP A 233 -1.66 9.48 -0.10
N ALA A 234 -0.98 8.92 -1.10
CA ALA A 234 -1.40 9.00 -2.49
C ALA A 234 -2.81 8.42 -2.70
N SER A 235 -3.14 7.32 -2.02
CA SER A 235 -4.48 6.72 -2.03
C SER A 235 -5.54 7.67 -1.45
N VAL A 236 -5.22 8.37 -0.36
CA VAL A 236 -6.07 9.41 0.22
C VAL A 236 -6.28 10.55 -0.77
N LEU A 237 -5.20 11.09 -1.36
CA LEU A 237 -5.30 12.17 -2.34
C LEU A 237 -6.17 11.76 -3.54
N LEU A 238 -5.99 10.55 -4.08
CA LEU A 238 -6.83 9.98 -5.15
C LEU A 238 -8.31 9.94 -4.76
N ALA A 239 -8.64 9.44 -3.57
CA ALA A 239 -10.03 9.31 -3.11
C ALA A 239 -10.75 10.66 -2.90
N TYR A 240 -9.98 11.71 -2.63
CA TYR A 240 -10.48 13.07 -2.40
C TYR A 240 -10.35 14.00 -3.61
N ASN A 241 -9.63 13.61 -4.66
CA ASN A 241 -9.40 14.42 -5.87
C ASN A 241 -10.68 14.68 -6.69
N GLU A 242 -11.72 13.86 -6.57
CA GLU A 242 -12.95 13.94 -7.40
C GLU A 242 -14.21 14.36 -6.63
N ARG A 243 -14.05 15.11 -5.53
CA ARG A 243 -15.17 15.49 -4.65
C ARG A 243 -15.47 16.99 -4.66
N PRO A 244 -16.01 17.58 -5.74
CA PRO A 244 -16.14 19.03 -5.90
C PRO A 244 -17.02 19.73 -4.85
N ARG A 245 -17.96 19.00 -4.23
CA ARG A 245 -18.87 19.54 -3.20
C ARG A 245 -18.39 19.33 -1.77
N SER A 246 -17.25 18.67 -1.58
CA SER A 246 -16.73 18.43 -0.23
C SER A 246 -15.99 19.65 0.30
N SER A 247 -16.29 20.04 1.53
CA SER A 247 -15.59 21.10 2.28
C SER A 247 -14.43 20.58 3.13
N ASN A 248 -14.09 19.29 2.99
CA ASN A 248 -13.05 18.64 3.78
C ASN A 248 -11.68 19.29 3.50
N ILE A 249 -10.84 19.42 4.53
CA ILE A 249 -9.47 19.93 4.37
C ILE A 249 -8.66 19.11 3.36
N LEU A 250 -8.93 17.80 3.25
CA LEU A 250 -8.26 16.89 2.33
C LEU A 250 -8.59 17.14 0.86
N THR A 251 -9.66 17.88 0.52
CA THR A 251 -9.94 18.25 -0.87
C THR A 251 -9.32 19.59 -1.26
N ARG A 252 -8.67 20.29 -0.33
CA ARG A 252 -8.12 21.62 -0.60
C ARG A 252 -6.84 21.54 -1.42
N VAL A 253 -6.70 22.44 -2.38
CA VAL A 253 -5.50 22.58 -3.23
C VAL A 253 -4.22 22.64 -2.40
N SER A 254 -4.22 23.39 -1.29
CA SER A 254 -3.06 23.47 -0.37
C SER A 254 -2.67 22.13 0.26
N ALA A 255 -3.63 21.30 0.70
CA ALA A 255 -3.33 20.01 1.31
C ALA A 255 -2.67 19.06 0.31
N HIS A 256 -3.19 19.02 -0.92
CA HIS A 256 -2.58 18.28 -2.02
C HIS A 256 -1.17 18.80 -2.32
N PHE A 257 -1.01 20.11 -2.55
CA PHE A 257 0.26 20.71 -2.95
C PHE A 257 1.38 20.52 -1.91
N TYR A 258 1.15 20.94 -0.66
CA TYR A 258 2.21 20.89 0.35
C TYR A 258 2.63 19.47 0.69
N SER A 259 1.68 18.53 0.68
CA SER A 259 2.01 17.12 0.93
C SER A 259 2.86 16.54 -0.19
N VAL A 260 2.50 16.72 -1.47
CA VAL A 260 3.33 16.20 -2.57
C VAL A 260 4.70 16.87 -2.66
N VAL A 261 4.82 18.17 -2.35
CA VAL A 261 6.12 18.84 -2.28
C VAL A 261 6.99 18.25 -1.18
N ALA A 262 6.42 17.99 0.00
CA ALA A 262 7.14 17.37 1.10
C ALA A 262 7.59 15.94 0.74
N PHE A 263 6.71 15.12 0.16
CA PHE A 263 7.08 13.78 -0.32
C PHE A 263 8.18 13.86 -1.39
N GLY A 264 8.05 14.76 -2.36
CA GLY A 264 9.05 14.94 -3.40
C GLY A 264 10.44 15.27 -2.84
N ALA A 265 10.51 16.18 -1.86
CA ALA A 265 11.77 16.54 -1.23
C ALA A 265 12.39 15.37 -0.45
N VAL A 266 11.60 14.60 0.30
CA VAL A 266 12.11 13.43 1.03
C VAL A 266 12.60 12.36 0.07
N TRP A 267 11.85 12.06 -0.99
CA TRP A 267 12.26 11.08 -1.99
C TRP A 267 13.51 11.51 -2.77
N LEU A 268 13.69 12.80 -3.01
CA LEU A 268 14.92 13.32 -3.60
C LEU A 268 16.13 13.05 -2.70
N VAL A 269 16.01 13.33 -1.39
CA VAL A 269 17.07 13.05 -0.42
C VAL A 269 17.38 11.55 -0.37
N MET A 270 16.36 10.70 -0.28
CA MET A 270 16.53 9.25 -0.31
C MET A 270 17.19 8.76 -1.60
N GLY A 271 16.82 9.32 -2.75
CA GLY A 271 17.44 8.98 -4.03
C GLY A 271 18.93 9.35 -4.09
N ILE A 272 19.31 10.51 -3.55
CA ILE A 272 20.72 10.91 -3.44
C ILE A 272 21.49 9.97 -2.51
N MET A 273 20.90 9.59 -1.37
CA MET A 273 21.51 8.65 -0.42
C MET A 273 21.71 7.26 -1.03
N PHE A 274 20.71 6.73 -1.73
CA PHE A 274 20.88 5.46 -2.44
C PHE A 274 21.92 5.55 -3.56
N ALA A 275 21.94 6.66 -4.32
CA ALA A 275 22.91 6.86 -5.39
C ALA A 275 24.35 6.94 -4.87
N SER A 276 24.58 7.57 -3.71
CA SER A 276 25.92 7.65 -3.11
C SER A 276 26.42 6.27 -2.68
N GLU A 277 25.55 5.46 -2.08
CA GLU A 277 25.92 4.11 -1.63
C GLU A 277 26.00 3.09 -2.77
N THR A 278 25.19 3.23 -3.82
CA THR A 278 25.18 2.31 -4.99
C THR A 278 26.56 2.22 -5.64
N LYS A 279 27.36 3.29 -5.63
CA LYS A 279 28.74 3.25 -6.16
C LYS A 279 29.61 2.25 -5.41
N TYR A 280 29.47 2.16 -4.10
CA TYR A 280 30.23 1.24 -3.26
C TYR A 280 29.70 -0.19 -3.40
N GLU A 281 28.37 -0.35 -3.46
CA GLU A 281 27.72 -1.66 -3.64
C GLU A 281 28.00 -2.29 -5.01
N CYS A 282 28.11 -1.47 -6.05
CA CYS A 282 28.43 -1.91 -7.41
C CYS A 282 29.94 -2.02 -7.68
N ASN A 283 30.79 -1.96 -6.64
CA ASN A 283 32.23 -2.16 -6.82
C ASN A 283 32.58 -3.66 -6.88
N PHE A 284 32.42 -4.25 -8.06
CA PHE A 284 32.71 -5.67 -8.32
C PHE A 284 34.19 -6.06 -8.17
N SER A 285 35.10 -5.09 -8.09
CA SER A 285 36.53 -5.37 -7.93
C SER A 285 36.91 -5.73 -6.49
N GLU A 286 36.10 -5.31 -5.52
CA GLU A 286 36.39 -5.45 -4.09
C GLU A 286 35.50 -6.51 -3.42
N PHE A 287 34.26 -6.67 -3.91
CA PHE A 287 33.28 -7.61 -3.39
C PHE A 287 32.78 -8.49 -4.54
N SER A 288 33.39 -9.66 -4.73
CA SER A 288 33.02 -10.63 -5.77
C SER A 288 32.72 -11.98 -5.13
N ASP A 289 31.73 -12.01 -4.25
CA ASP A 289 31.18 -13.25 -3.67
C ASP A 289 30.13 -13.93 -4.57
N GLY A 290 29.89 -13.38 -5.77
CA GLY A 290 28.90 -13.86 -6.74
C GLY A 290 27.50 -13.25 -6.56
N LEU A 291 27.23 -12.58 -5.44
CA LEU A 291 25.94 -11.93 -5.15
C LEU A 291 25.97 -10.41 -5.38
N ALA A 292 27.16 -9.81 -5.48
CA ALA A 292 27.33 -8.38 -5.75
C ALA A 292 26.48 -7.85 -6.93
N SER A 293 26.29 -8.65 -7.98
CA SER A 293 25.45 -8.26 -9.14
C SER A 293 23.98 -8.06 -8.75
N THR A 294 23.48 -8.87 -7.83
CA THR A 294 22.12 -8.79 -7.30
C THR A 294 21.97 -7.58 -6.39
N TRP A 295 22.93 -7.35 -5.49
CA TRP A 295 22.94 -6.20 -4.58
C TRP A 295 22.94 -4.87 -5.32
N CYS A 296 23.82 -4.76 -6.31
CA CYS A 296 23.91 -3.61 -7.21
C CYS A 296 22.58 -3.38 -7.95
N ALA A 297 21.90 -4.45 -8.39
CA ALA A 297 20.60 -4.34 -9.06
C ALA A 297 19.49 -3.83 -8.12
N PHE A 298 19.42 -4.32 -6.89
CA PHE A 298 18.45 -3.83 -5.90
C PHE A 298 18.72 -2.37 -5.51
N SER A 299 19.96 -2.04 -5.21
CA SER A 299 20.39 -0.67 -4.88
C SER A 299 20.09 0.31 -6.02
N GLY A 300 20.40 -0.08 -7.27
CA GLY A 300 20.07 0.69 -8.45
C GLY A 300 18.56 0.83 -8.67
N THR A 301 17.78 -0.20 -8.38
CA THR A 301 16.31 -0.17 -8.46
C THR A 301 15.73 0.77 -7.42
N LEU A 302 16.15 0.68 -6.15
CA LEU A 302 15.72 1.59 -5.07
C LEU A 302 16.07 3.04 -5.40
N THR A 303 17.26 3.29 -5.94
CA THR A 303 17.69 4.60 -6.43
C THR A 303 16.73 5.13 -7.51
N ALA A 304 16.45 4.32 -8.54
CA ALA A 304 15.58 4.70 -9.64
C ALA A 304 14.14 4.97 -9.19
N LEU A 305 13.61 4.14 -8.29
CA LEU A 305 12.27 4.29 -7.71
C LEU A 305 12.18 5.59 -6.89
N ALA A 306 13.18 5.88 -6.04
CA ALA A 306 13.20 7.10 -5.24
C ALA A 306 13.24 8.37 -6.11
N PHE A 307 14.10 8.41 -7.15
CA PHE A 307 14.11 9.54 -8.09
C PHE A 307 12.80 9.65 -8.90
N SER A 308 12.19 8.53 -9.28
CA SER A 308 10.91 8.52 -9.98
C SER A 308 9.80 9.09 -9.10
N LEU A 309 9.74 8.70 -7.82
CA LEU A 309 8.81 9.24 -6.83
C LEU A 309 9.01 10.75 -6.61
N SER A 310 10.26 11.20 -6.53
CA SER A 310 10.59 12.63 -6.46
C SER A 310 10.09 13.39 -7.68
N LEU A 311 10.40 12.90 -8.89
CA LEU A 311 10.03 13.54 -10.15
C LEU A 311 8.50 13.61 -10.31
N LEU A 312 7.80 12.51 -10.08
CA LEU A 312 6.34 12.45 -10.18
C LEU A 312 5.67 13.36 -9.15
N SER A 313 6.21 13.44 -7.94
CA SER A 313 5.74 14.38 -6.91
C SER A 313 5.92 15.83 -7.35
N GLY A 314 7.04 16.16 -8.00
CA GLY A 314 7.30 17.48 -8.59
C GLY A 314 6.33 17.82 -9.72
N ILE A 315 6.06 16.89 -10.64
CA ILE A 315 5.06 17.06 -11.71
C ILE A 315 3.67 17.26 -11.12
N ALA A 316 3.27 16.43 -10.15
CA ALA A 316 1.99 16.58 -9.45
C ALA A 316 1.88 17.95 -8.77
N ALA A 317 2.94 18.40 -8.09
CA ALA A 317 3.00 19.71 -7.45
C ALA A 317 2.80 20.85 -8.47
N ALA A 318 3.45 20.77 -9.63
CA ALA A 318 3.30 21.76 -10.70
C ALA A 318 1.86 21.82 -11.22
N LEU A 319 1.25 20.67 -11.50
CA LEU A 319 -0.15 20.58 -11.94
C LEU A 319 -1.11 21.19 -10.90
N ILE A 320 -0.89 20.91 -9.61
CA ILE A 320 -1.71 21.47 -8.52
C ILE A 320 -1.47 22.98 -8.38
N TYR A 321 -0.23 23.45 -8.57
CA TYR A 321 0.08 24.87 -8.54
C TYR A 321 -0.64 25.65 -9.65
N ASP A 322 -0.81 25.05 -10.83
CA ASP A 322 -1.61 25.66 -11.89
C ASP A 322 -3.09 25.72 -11.52
N THR A 323 -3.68 24.66 -10.94
CA THR A 323 -5.10 24.71 -10.47
C THR A 323 -5.37 25.78 -9.41
N LYS A 324 -4.35 26.17 -8.65
CA LYS A 324 -4.45 27.24 -7.66
C LYS A 324 -4.75 28.60 -8.32
N LYS A 325 -4.45 28.81 -9.60
CA LYS A 325 -4.74 30.07 -10.30
C LYS A 325 -6.25 30.33 -10.40
N ALA A 326 -7.05 29.28 -10.62
CA ALA A 326 -8.51 29.40 -10.79
C ALA A 326 -9.29 29.57 -9.46
N GLY A 327 -8.87 28.90 -8.38
CA GLY A 327 -9.64 28.87 -7.11
C GLY A 327 -8.91 29.35 -5.85
N GLY A 328 -7.60 29.54 -5.92
CA GLY A 328 -6.76 29.84 -4.75
C GLY A 328 -6.40 28.61 -3.90
N TRP A 329 -5.68 28.81 -2.80
CA TRP A 329 -5.17 27.70 -1.97
C TRP A 329 -6.22 26.97 -1.11
N LYS A 330 -7.33 27.66 -0.83
CA LYS A 330 -8.41 27.15 0.03
C LYS A 330 -9.55 26.52 -0.77
N SER A 331 -9.55 26.66 -2.10
CA SER A 331 -10.56 26.02 -2.94
C SER A 331 -10.38 24.51 -2.94
N ASN A 332 -11.47 23.84 -3.28
CA ASN A 332 -11.47 22.42 -3.58
C ASN A 332 -10.76 22.20 -4.93
N VAL A 333 -9.87 21.21 -5.00
CA VAL A 333 -9.10 20.93 -6.22
C VAL A 333 -10.03 20.63 -7.41
N ALA A 334 -11.03 19.76 -7.21
CA ALA A 334 -12.01 19.41 -8.24
C ALA A 334 -12.91 20.57 -8.66
N GLN A 335 -13.18 21.51 -7.75
CA GLN A 335 -13.96 22.71 -8.09
C GLN A 335 -13.12 23.69 -8.91
N SER A 336 -11.82 23.79 -8.63
CA SER A 336 -10.92 24.72 -9.31
C SER A 336 -10.76 24.34 -10.79
N ASP A 337 -10.70 23.04 -11.10
CA ASP A 337 -10.65 22.58 -12.50
C ASP A 337 -11.90 22.92 -13.31
N ILE A 338 -13.06 22.97 -12.65
CA ILE A 338 -14.33 23.31 -13.31
C ILE A 338 -14.35 24.80 -13.66
N ILE A 339 -13.80 25.64 -12.78
CA ILE A 339 -13.69 27.09 -13.03
C ILE A 339 -12.75 27.35 -14.21
N GLU A 340 -11.59 26.68 -14.24
CA GLU A 340 -10.62 26.80 -15.33
C GLU A 340 -11.22 26.44 -16.70
N LEU A 341 -11.98 25.33 -16.79
CA LEU A 341 -12.69 24.96 -18.02
C LEU A 341 -13.73 25.99 -18.46
N TYR A 342 -14.38 26.66 -17.50
CA TYR A 342 -15.38 27.69 -17.81
C TYR A 342 -14.70 28.95 -18.35
N GLU A 343 -13.58 29.37 -17.76
CA GLU A 343 -12.79 30.50 -18.23
C GLU A 343 -12.23 30.26 -19.64
N GLU A 344 -11.65 29.08 -19.90
CA GLU A 344 -11.17 28.71 -21.25
C GLU A 344 -12.27 28.73 -22.30
N HIS A 345 -13.49 28.31 -21.92
CA HIS A 345 -14.62 28.32 -22.85
C HIS A 345 -15.08 29.74 -23.18
N VAL A 346 -15.15 30.64 -22.19
CA VAL A 346 -15.56 32.04 -22.38
C VAL A 346 -14.56 32.81 -23.23
N ASP A 347 -13.26 32.59 -23.06
CA ASP A 347 -12.22 33.27 -23.86
C ASP A 347 -12.18 32.79 -25.32
N SER A 348 -12.77 31.63 -25.62
CA SER A 348 -12.82 31.05 -26.98
C SER A 348 -13.98 31.54 -27.85
N THR A 349 -14.92 32.31 -27.29
CA THR A 349 -16.14 32.81 -27.97
C THR A 349 -16.09 34.30 -28.27
#